data_AF-A0A846C9F6-F1
#
_entry.id   AF-A0A846C9F6-F1
#
_cell.length_a   1.000
_cell.length_b   1.000
_cell.length_c   1.000
_cell.angle_alpha   90.00
_cell.angle_beta   90.00
_cell.angle_gamma   90.00
#
_symmetry.space_group_name_H-M   'P 1'
#
loop_
_entity.id
_entity.type
_entity.pdbx_description
1 polymer ?
#
loop_
_entity_poly.entity_id
_entity_poly.type
_entity_poly.pdbx_seq_one_letter_code
_entity_poly.pdbx_strand_id
1 'polypeptide(L)'
;MKEIINNILTHIGQVKLPAPSYFDSLETYTVKKVSDADTFDVVANDSDAEITVRFAYIDTPETPKGWGDSQVEKMNRKYENQLYRSQFEWGEKGKERLQELVEKSGNQVKVKITGEEKRPGRSPRCFGEVYLLDGTFVQHILVQEGLARIYYDYISECPREIAIMLFLAEAEAEINQRGIWQEIQSEFISPWLFRSLKKKQKNFLKDISKELKAGSITEAEFEAKFELKLQQQTQVLSTLFEELKNDLITQPKFEDKCKEELNNLFA
;
A
#
# COMPACT_ATOMS: atom_id res chain seq x y z
N MET A 1 5.71 14.89 -19.54
CA MET A 1 5.09 15.05 -18.20
C MET A 1 6.14 15.11 -17.10
N LYS A 2 7.06 14.13 -16.99
CA LYS A 2 8.20 14.15 -16.06
C LYS A 2 9.03 15.45 -16.13
N GLU A 3 9.33 15.93 -17.34
CA GLU A 3 10.06 17.20 -17.54
C GLU A 3 9.27 18.44 -17.08
N ILE A 4 7.95 18.45 -17.29
CA ILE A 4 7.07 19.53 -16.81
C ILE A 4 7.02 19.52 -15.28
N ILE A 5 6.88 18.36 -14.66
CA ILE A 5 6.88 18.22 -13.20
C ILE A 5 8.24 18.59 -12.61
N ASN A 6 9.34 18.16 -13.23
CA ASN A 6 10.68 18.58 -12.84
C ASN A 6 10.83 20.10 -12.90
N ASN A 7 10.38 20.73 -13.98
CA ASN A 7 10.41 22.19 -14.09
C ASN A 7 9.55 22.85 -13.00
N ILE A 8 8.34 22.37 -12.75
CA ILE A 8 7.48 22.82 -11.66
C ILE A 8 8.21 22.70 -10.31
N LEU A 9 8.74 21.52 -9.96
CA LEU A 9 9.43 21.30 -8.69
C LEU A 9 10.70 22.13 -8.55
N THR A 10 11.46 22.33 -9.64
CA THR A 10 12.70 23.14 -9.63
C THR A 10 12.41 24.62 -9.39
N HIS A 11 11.27 25.13 -9.87
CA HIS A 11 10.92 26.54 -9.74
C HIS A 11 10.13 26.85 -8.45
N ILE A 12 9.38 25.89 -7.91
CA ILE A 12 8.48 26.11 -6.76
C ILE A 12 9.09 25.57 -5.45
N GLY A 13 10.09 24.69 -5.53
CA GLY A 13 10.68 24.02 -4.37
C GLY A 13 9.73 23.00 -3.74
N GLN A 14 9.97 22.62 -2.47
CA GLN A 14 9.03 21.79 -1.72
C GLN A 14 7.75 22.57 -1.44
N VAL A 15 6.66 22.17 -2.07
CA VAL A 15 5.34 22.78 -1.86
C VAL A 15 4.75 22.19 -0.58
N LYS A 16 4.69 22.98 0.51
CA LYS A 16 3.93 22.59 1.70
C LYS A 16 2.45 22.88 1.43
N LEU A 17 1.61 21.84 1.48
CA LEU A 17 0.16 22.03 1.40
C LEU A 17 -0.31 22.81 2.64
N PRO A 18 -0.93 24.00 2.48
CA PRO A 18 -1.54 24.68 3.62
C PRO A 18 -2.70 23.85 4.15
N ALA A 19 -2.95 23.96 5.46
CA ALA A 19 -4.12 23.34 6.05
C ALA A 19 -5.40 23.82 5.33
N PRO A 20 -6.35 22.92 5.05
CA PRO A 20 -7.60 23.31 4.41
C PRO A 20 -8.42 24.24 5.30
N SER A 21 -9.32 25.02 4.71
CA SER A 21 -10.16 25.98 5.46
C SER A 21 -11.03 25.35 6.56
N TYR A 22 -11.34 24.05 6.43
CA TYR A 22 -12.08 23.29 7.44
C TYR A 22 -11.20 22.70 8.56
N PHE A 23 -9.87 22.84 8.49
CA PHE A 23 -8.94 22.19 9.42
C PHE A 23 -9.25 22.50 10.90
N ASP A 24 -9.54 23.77 11.21
CA ASP A 24 -9.82 24.19 12.58
C ASP A 24 -11.09 23.55 13.14
N SER A 25 -12.06 23.23 12.27
CA SER A 25 -13.33 22.58 12.64
C SER A 25 -13.26 21.05 12.75
N LEU A 26 -12.14 20.44 12.35
CA LEU A 26 -11.99 18.98 12.43
C LEU A 26 -11.90 18.51 13.87
N GLU A 27 -12.57 17.39 14.14
CA GLU A 27 -12.50 16.69 15.40
C GLU A 27 -11.10 16.11 15.62
N THR A 28 -10.62 16.22 16.86
CA THR A 28 -9.34 15.68 17.30
C THR A 28 -9.53 14.30 17.90
N TYR A 29 -8.66 13.39 17.50
CA TYR A 29 -8.64 12.01 17.93
C TYR A 29 -7.29 11.66 18.55
N THR A 30 -7.32 10.76 19.53
CA THR A 30 -6.13 10.13 20.09
C THR A 30 -5.85 8.82 19.37
N VAL A 31 -4.64 8.67 18.82
CA VAL A 31 -4.19 7.44 18.16
C VAL A 31 -3.84 6.40 19.21
N LYS A 32 -4.51 5.24 19.15
CA LYS A 32 -4.28 4.11 20.06
C LYS A 32 -3.28 3.12 19.47
N LYS A 33 -3.32 2.93 18.15
CA LYS A 33 -2.50 1.94 17.46
C LYS A 33 -2.32 2.32 16.00
N VAL A 34 -1.09 2.24 15.51
CA VAL A 34 -0.81 2.22 14.07
C VAL A 34 -0.79 0.77 13.60
N SER A 35 -1.75 0.39 12.76
CA SER A 35 -1.90 -0.98 12.26
C SER A 35 -1.04 -1.21 11.02
N ASP A 36 -1.09 -0.28 10.07
CA ASP A 36 -0.33 -0.25 8.82
C ASP A 36 0.01 1.22 8.50
N ALA A 37 0.82 1.47 7.46
CA ALA A 37 1.22 2.82 7.06
C ALA A 37 0.06 3.69 6.54
N ASP A 38 -1.10 3.09 6.22
CA ASP A 38 -2.33 3.78 5.82
C ASP A 38 -3.48 3.59 6.81
N THR A 39 -3.26 2.95 7.96
CA THR A 39 -4.35 2.53 8.84
C THR A 39 -3.96 2.65 10.31
N PHE A 40 -4.76 3.38 11.08
CA PHE A 40 -4.67 3.41 12.54
C PHE A 40 -6.02 3.19 13.21
N ASP A 41 -5.97 2.89 14.49
CA ASP A 41 -7.13 2.85 15.38
C ASP A 41 -7.07 4.08 16.30
N VAL A 42 -8.18 4.80 16.39
CA VAL A 42 -8.31 6.06 17.13
C VAL A 42 -9.51 6.07 18.06
N VAL A 43 -9.46 6.96 19.03
CA VAL A 43 -10.58 7.25 19.94
C VAL A 43 -10.80 8.76 19.94
N ALA A 44 -12.05 9.20 19.79
CA ALA A 44 -12.39 10.62 19.90
C ALA A 44 -12.16 11.11 21.34
N ASN A 45 -11.75 12.36 21.53
CA ASN A 45 -11.36 12.86 22.87
C ASN A 45 -12.47 12.74 23.94
N ASP A 46 -13.74 12.77 23.52
CA ASP A 46 -14.90 12.72 24.41
C ASP A 46 -15.66 11.37 24.36
N SER A 47 -15.02 10.31 23.85
CA SER A 47 -15.61 8.99 23.67
C SER A 47 -14.63 7.89 24.04
N ASP A 48 -15.13 6.71 24.41
CA ASP A 48 -14.33 5.48 24.53
C ASP A 48 -14.44 4.59 23.28
N ALA A 49 -15.21 5.02 22.27
CA ALA A 49 -15.42 4.24 21.06
C ALA A 49 -14.19 4.28 20.15
N GLU A 50 -13.61 3.12 19.91
CA GLU A 50 -12.51 2.94 18.98
C GLU A 50 -13.01 2.86 17.53
N ILE A 51 -12.39 3.65 16.65
CA ILE A 51 -12.67 3.69 15.22
C ILE A 51 -11.39 3.34 14.47
N THR A 52 -11.47 2.40 13.53
CA THR A 52 -10.38 2.17 12.57
C THR A 52 -10.50 3.16 11.42
N VAL A 53 -9.47 3.97 11.20
CA VAL A 53 -9.38 4.92 10.09
C VAL A 53 -8.35 4.43 9.09
N ARG A 54 -8.79 4.22 7.86
CA ARG A 54 -7.94 4.00 6.69
C ARG A 54 -7.78 5.31 5.93
N PHE A 55 -6.58 5.60 5.48
CA PHE A 55 -6.26 6.87 4.85
C PHE A 55 -6.87 6.92 3.45
N ALA A 56 -7.58 8.01 3.16
CA ALA A 56 -8.14 8.23 1.83
C ALA A 56 -7.02 8.48 0.80
N TYR A 57 -7.32 8.15 -0.46
CA TYR A 57 -6.54 8.47 -1.67
C TYR A 57 -5.20 7.76 -1.86
N ILE A 58 -4.69 7.07 -0.85
CA ILE A 58 -3.41 6.37 -0.91
C ILE A 58 -3.57 4.90 -0.56
N ASP A 59 -2.57 4.11 -0.93
CA ASP A 59 -2.44 2.72 -0.54
C ASP A 59 -0.98 2.40 -0.25
N THR A 60 -0.74 1.65 0.81
CA THR A 60 0.62 1.39 1.31
C THR A 60 1.00 -0.08 1.14
N PRO A 61 2.31 -0.38 1.01
CA PRO A 61 2.79 -1.76 1.03
C PRO A 61 2.31 -2.51 2.28
N GLU A 62 2.10 -3.82 2.15
CA GLU A 62 1.56 -4.64 3.25
C GLU A 62 2.60 -4.86 4.37
N THR A 63 2.16 -4.96 5.62
CA THR A 63 3.01 -5.46 6.71
C THR A 63 2.87 -6.98 6.89
N PRO A 64 3.92 -7.67 7.37
CA PRO A 64 3.81 -9.07 7.78
C PRO A 64 2.82 -9.23 8.93
N LYS A 65 1.92 -10.21 8.85
CA LYS A 65 0.82 -10.40 9.81
C LYS A 65 1.24 -10.96 11.19
N GLY A 66 2.53 -11.01 11.53
CA GLY A 66 3.04 -11.46 12.84
C GLY A 66 2.76 -12.94 13.18
N TRP A 67 2.75 -13.26 14.48
CA TRP A 67 2.58 -14.63 15.00
C TRP A 67 1.40 -15.36 14.33
N GLY A 68 1.72 -16.43 13.61
CA GLY A 68 0.75 -17.17 12.80
C GLY A 68 0.88 -16.93 11.29
N ASP A 69 2.11 -16.68 10.79
CA ASP A 69 2.43 -16.61 9.35
C ASP A 69 1.49 -17.53 8.56
N SER A 70 0.69 -16.91 7.70
CA SER A 70 -0.19 -17.66 6.83
C SER A 70 0.66 -18.61 5.99
N GLN A 71 0.16 -19.80 5.64
CA GLN A 71 0.92 -20.78 4.84
C GLN A 71 1.52 -20.13 3.58
N VAL A 72 0.82 -19.16 2.99
CA VAL A 72 1.32 -18.36 1.87
C VAL A 72 2.54 -17.51 2.21
N GLU A 73 2.58 -16.84 3.37
CA GLU A 73 3.76 -16.09 3.80
C GLU A 73 4.93 -17.02 4.13
N LYS A 74 4.68 -18.17 4.78
CA LYS A 74 5.72 -19.17 5.05
C LYS A 74 6.36 -19.69 3.77
N MET A 75 5.53 -20.05 2.79
CA MET A 75 6.02 -20.58 1.52
C MET A 75 6.78 -19.51 0.75
N ASN A 76 6.27 -18.28 0.65
CA ASN A 76 6.99 -17.19 -0.01
C ASN A 76 8.29 -16.81 0.72
N ARG A 77 8.34 -16.90 2.05
CA ARG A 77 9.57 -16.72 2.83
C ARG A 77 10.58 -17.83 2.54
N LYS A 78 10.14 -19.09 2.51
CA LYS A 78 10.99 -20.26 2.22
C LYS A 78 11.64 -20.16 0.84
N TYR A 79 10.92 -19.66 -0.15
CA TYR A 79 11.42 -19.49 -1.53
C TYR A 79 11.97 -18.08 -1.81
N GLU A 80 12.25 -17.30 -0.76
CA GLU A 80 12.85 -15.95 -0.87
C GLU A 80 12.15 -15.02 -1.87
N ASN A 81 10.81 -15.07 -1.93
CA ASN A 81 10.05 -14.30 -2.91
C ASN A 81 10.27 -12.79 -2.72
N GLN A 82 10.91 -12.16 -3.70
CA GLN A 82 11.32 -10.77 -3.64
C GLN A 82 10.15 -9.80 -3.52
N LEU A 83 8.98 -10.12 -4.10
CA LEU A 83 7.79 -9.28 -3.95
C LEU A 83 7.35 -9.20 -2.49
N TYR A 84 7.37 -10.34 -1.78
CA TYR A 84 7.01 -10.37 -0.36
C TYR A 84 8.02 -9.62 0.49
N ARG A 85 9.33 -9.77 0.20
CA ARG A 85 10.39 -9.04 0.90
C ARG A 85 10.22 -7.53 0.75
N SER A 86 10.12 -7.05 -0.50
CA SER A 86 9.96 -5.63 -0.80
C SER A 86 8.68 -5.05 -0.20
N GLN A 87 7.53 -5.74 -0.34
CA GLN A 87 6.27 -5.28 0.26
C GLN A 87 6.37 -5.12 1.78
N PHE A 88 6.93 -6.12 2.46
CA PHE A 88 7.03 -6.10 3.92
C PHE A 88 8.05 -5.10 4.44
N GLU A 89 9.18 -4.93 3.73
CA GLU A 89 10.18 -3.94 4.08
C GLU A 89 9.61 -2.52 4.02
N TRP A 90 8.97 -2.16 2.89
CA TRP A 90 8.39 -0.82 2.74
C TRP A 90 7.14 -0.62 3.57
N GLY A 91 6.39 -1.70 3.86
CA GLY A 91 5.24 -1.66 4.75
C GLY A 91 5.64 -1.32 6.18
N GLU A 92 6.69 -1.97 6.71
CA GLU A 92 7.21 -1.66 8.04
C GLU A 92 7.84 -0.26 8.09
N LYS A 93 8.65 0.13 7.11
CA LYS A 93 9.20 1.50 7.03
C LYS A 93 8.10 2.57 7.02
N GLY A 94 7.03 2.34 6.25
CA GLY A 94 5.88 3.25 6.21
C GLY A 94 5.15 3.33 7.54
N LYS A 95 5.00 2.20 8.23
CA LYS A 95 4.35 2.12 9.54
C LYS A 95 5.18 2.80 10.62
N GLU A 96 6.49 2.55 10.67
CA GLU A 96 7.43 3.23 11.56
C GLU A 96 7.36 4.74 11.34
N ARG A 97 7.36 5.19 10.08
CA ARG A 97 7.26 6.61 9.77
C ARG A 97 5.95 7.23 10.23
N LEU A 98 4.83 6.54 10.03
CA LEU A 98 3.53 7.00 10.52
C LEU A 98 3.50 7.10 12.05
N GLN A 99 4.09 6.11 12.75
CA GLN A 99 4.24 6.17 14.21
C GLN A 99 5.02 7.40 14.63
N GLU A 100 6.18 7.67 14.03
CA GLU A 100 6.96 8.87 14.34
C GLU A 100 6.18 10.18 14.13
N LEU A 101 5.43 10.29 13.03
CA LEU A 101 4.63 11.50 12.73
C LEU A 101 3.56 11.73 13.79
N VAL A 102 2.86 10.67 14.19
CA VAL A 102 1.81 10.69 15.20
C VAL A 102 2.39 10.99 16.59
N GLU A 103 3.50 10.36 16.96
CA GLU A 103 4.19 10.59 18.25
C GLU A 103 4.69 12.03 18.38
N LYS A 104 5.27 12.59 17.32
CA LYS A 104 5.68 14.01 17.26
C LYS A 104 4.51 14.97 17.43
N SER A 105 3.29 14.53 17.10
CA SER A 105 2.04 15.27 17.30
C SER A 105 1.34 14.90 18.63
N GLY A 106 2.07 14.33 19.59
CA GLY A 106 1.53 13.97 20.91
C GLY A 106 0.51 12.84 20.88
N ASN A 107 0.58 11.95 19.89
CA ASN A 107 -0.42 10.94 19.58
C ASN A 107 -1.82 11.50 19.27
N GLN A 108 -1.90 12.76 18.86
CA GLN A 108 -3.15 13.41 18.48
C GLN A 108 -3.15 13.77 17.00
N VAL A 109 -4.29 13.53 16.36
CA VAL A 109 -4.53 13.81 14.94
C VAL A 109 -5.91 14.43 14.75
N LYS A 110 -6.07 15.18 13.68
CA LYS A 110 -7.37 15.64 13.18
C LYS A 110 -7.78 14.79 11.98
N VAL A 111 -9.02 14.33 11.97
CA VAL A 111 -9.51 13.42 10.92
C VAL A 111 -10.76 14.00 10.29
N LYS A 112 -10.77 14.10 8.96
CA LYS A 112 -12.00 14.30 8.17
C LYS A 112 -12.43 12.97 7.59
N ILE A 113 -13.53 12.44 8.08
CA ILE A 113 -14.12 11.21 7.54
C ILE A 113 -14.72 11.49 6.17
N THR A 114 -14.27 10.75 5.16
CA THR A 114 -14.71 10.86 3.76
C THR A 114 -15.64 9.73 3.34
N GLY A 115 -15.67 8.63 4.10
CA GLY A 115 -16.57 7.52 3.87
C GLY A 115 -16.49 6.46 4.96
N GLU A 116 -17.37 5.47 4.89
CA GLU A 116 -17.43 4.35 5.83
C GLU A 116 -17.67 3.03 5.10
N GLU A 117 -16.86 2.03 5.41
CA GLU A 117 -17.03 0.63 5.03
C GLU A 117 -17.66 -0.14 6.19
N LYS A 118 -18.93 -0.55 6.01
CA LYS A 118 -19.58 -1.49 6.94
C LYS A 118 -18.98 -2.87 6.77
N ARG A 119 -18.46 -3.43 7.87
CA ARG A 119 -17.84 -4.77 7.88
C ARG A 119 -18.68 -5.71 8.76
N PRO A 120 -19.50 -6.60 8.18
CA PRO A 120 -20.29 -7.55 8.97
C PRO A 120 -19.41 -8.35 9.94
N GLY A 121 -19.77 -8.33 11.24
CA GLY A 121 -19.04 -9.02 12.30
C GLY A 121 -17.71 -8.38 12.72
N ARG A 122 -17.44 -7.13 12.32
CA ARG A 122 -16.25 -6.34 12.73
C ARG A 122 -16.65 -4.89 12.98
N SER A 123 -15.81 -4.13 13.68
CA SER A 123 -15.99 -2.67 13.80
C SER A 123 -16.00 -2.02 12.41
N PRO A 124 -16.81 -0.95 12.19
CA PRO A 124 -16.77 -0.21 10.94
C PRO A 124 -15.36 0.31 10.68
N ARG A 125 -15.02 0.45 9.40
CA ARG A 125 -13.77 1.10 8.98
C ARG A 125 -14.16 2.40 8.31
N CYS A 126 -13.61 3.50 8.76
CA CYS A 126 -13.80 4.78 8.10
C CYS A 126 -12.65 5.05 7.14
N PHE A 127 -12.92 5.78 6.07
CA PHE A 127 -11.92 6.40 5.21
C PHE A 127 -11.74 7.85 5.65
N GLY A 128 -10.51 8.36 5.70
CA GLY A 128 -10.29 9.71 6.18
C GLY A 128 -9.05 10.43 5.65
N GLU A 129 -9.18 11.75 5.55
CA GLU A 129 -8.06 12.67 5.43
C GLU A 129 -7.49 12.92 6.83
N VAL A 130 -6.18 12.73 6.99
CA VAL A 130 -5.54 12.79 8.31
C VAL A 130 -4.54 13.93 8.35
N TYR A 131 -4.66 14.74 9.40
CA TYR A 131 -3.80 15.89 9.64
C TYR A 131 -3.16 15.79 11.02
N LEU A 132 -1.88 16.17 11.12
CA LEU A 132 -1.26 16.47 12.41
C LEU A 132 -1.84 17.78 12.98
N LEU A 133 -1.60 18.06 14.25
CA LEU A 133 -2.14 19.25 14.91
C LEU A 133 -1.60 20.57 14.33
N ASP A 134 -0.46 20.54 13.63
CA ASP A 134 0.13 21.69 12.94
C ASP A 134 -0.42 21.91 11.51
N GLY A 135 -1.40 21.12 11.09
CA GLY A 135 -1.99 21.18 9.76
C GLY A 135 -1.30 20.33 8.71
N THR A 136 -0.23 19.61 9.05
CA THR A 136 0.47 18.72 8.11
C THR A 136 -0.44 17.58 7.65
N PHE A 137 -0.67 17.47 6.35
CA PHE A 137 -1.44 16.38 5.74
C PHE A 137 -0.59 15.11 5.66
N VAL A 138 -0.97 14.08 6.44
CA VAL A 138 -0.14 12.88 6.65
C VAL A 138 0.04 12.09 5.34
N GLN A 139 -1.03 11.91 4.56
CA GLN A 139 -0.94 11.21 3.28
C GLN A 139 0.06 11.85 2.31
N HIS A 140 0.16 13.18 2.28
CA HIS A 140 1.15 13.86 1.45
C HIS A 140 2.58 13.50 1.86
N ILE A 141 2.88 13.47 3.16
CA ILE A 141 4.21 13.08 3.66
C ILE A 141 4.54 11.65 3.25
N LEU A 142 3.61 10.71 3.45
CA LEU A 142 3.83 9.31 3.10
C LEU A 142 4.08 9.12 1.59
N VAL A 143 3.34 9.83 0.74
CA VAL A 143 3.56 9.78 -0.72
C VAL A 143 4.87 10.45 -1.10
N GLN A 144 5.17 11.62 -0.54
CA GLN A 144 6.40 12.39 -0.84
C GLN A 144 7.69 11.64 -0.43
N GLU A 145 7.61 10.83 0.62
CA GLU A 145 8.72 9.99 1.08
C GLU A 145 8.76 8.63 0.36
N GLY A 146 7.82 8.35 -0.55
CA GLY A 146 7.74 7.09 -1.29
C GLY A 146 7.30 5.90 -0.46
N LEU A 147 6.53 6.13 0.60
CA LEU A 147 6.02 5.09 1.51
C LEU A 147 4.58 4.65 1.16
N ALA A 148 3.95 5.36 0.22
CA ALA A 148 2.62 5.07 -0.30
C ALA A 148 2.53 5.36 -1.79
N ARG A 149 1.59 4.71 -2.47
CA ARG A 149 1.15 5.01 -3.84
C ARG A 149 -0.17 5.74 -3.80
N ILE A 150 -0.42 6.63 -4.78
CA ILE A 150 -1.76 7.16 -5.00
C ILE A 150 -2.67 6.02 -5.44
N TYR A 151 -3.84 5.91 -4.83
CA TYR A 151 -4.86 4.96 -5.24
C TYR A 151 -5.85 5.64 -6.20
N TYR A 152 -5.55 5.51 -7.49
CA TYR A 152 -6.23 6.21 -8.59
C TYR A 152 -7.75 5.95 -8.68
N ASP A 153 -8.24 4.80 -8.20
CA ASP A 153 -9.68 4.50 -8.22
C ASP A 153 -10.49 5.51 -7.39
N TYR A 154 -9.92 6.04 -6.30
CA TYR A 154 -10.58 7.00 -5.41
C TYR A 154 -10.07 8.44 -5.54
N ILE A 155 -9.08 8.68 -6.40
CA ILE A 155 -8.55 10.04 -6.57
C ILE A 155 -9.57 10.99 -7.23
N SER A 156 -10.55 10.43 -7.95
CA SER A 156 -11.64 11.21 -8.56
C SER A 156 -12.57 11.88 -7.53
N GLU A 157 -12.62 11.35 -6.31
CA GLU A 157 -13.40 11.88 -5.18
C GLU A 157 -12.58 12.87 -4.33
N CYS A 158 -11.28 13.02 -4.62
CA CYS A 158 -10.37 13.88 -3.88
C CYS A 158 -10.57 15.35 -4.26
N PRO A 159 -10.61 16.28 -3.29
CA PRO A 159 -10.54 17.71 -3.56
C PRO A 159 -9.36 18.04 -4.49
N ARG A 160 -9.60 18.88 -5.50
CA ARG A 160 -8.65 19.13 -6.60
C ARG A 160 -7.26 19.54 -6.10
N GLU A 161 -7.20 20.39 -5.10
CA GLU A 161 -5.96 20.91 -4.52
C GLU A 161 -5.17 19.79 -3.83
N ILE A 162 -5.85 18.89 -3.12
CA ILE A 162 -5.24 17.72 -2.48
C ILE A 162 -4.75 16.74 -3.56
N ALA A 163 -5.54 16.48 -4.60
CA ALA A 163 -5.14 15.60 -5.70
C ALA A 163 -3.89 16.10 -6.43
N ILE A 164 -3.83 17.40 -6.77
CA ILE A 164 -2.64 18.01 -7.39
C ILE A 164 -1.41 17.84 -6.50
N MET A 165 -1.56 18.08 -5.20
CA MET A 165 -0.45 17.94 -4.25
C MET A 165 0.03 16.50 -4.11
N LEU A 166 -0.88 15.52 -4.08
CA LEU A 166 -0.49 14.11 -4.08
C LEU A 166 0.24 13.73 -5.36
N PHE A 167 -0.23 14.16 -6.54
CA PHE A 167 0.47 13.90 -7.80
C PHE A 167 1.87 14.51 -7.86
N LEU A 168 2.02 15.74 -7.36
CA LEU A 168 3.34 16.38 -7.26
C LEU A 168 4.26 15.63 -6.29
N ALA A 169 3.73 15.20 -5.13
CA ALA A 169 4.48 14.42 -4.15
C ALA A 169 4.92 13.06 -4.70
N GLU A 170 4.04 12.34 -5.41
CA GLU A 170 4.35 11.03 -5.98
C GLU A 170 5.43 11.16 -7.06
N ALA A 171 5.28 12.15 -7.94
CA ALA A 171 6.27 12.41 -8.97
C ALA A 171 7.62 12.89 -8.39
N GLU A 172 7.62 13.71 -7.33
CA GLU A 172 8.84 14.09 -6.61
C GLU A 172 9.53 12.85 -6.03
N ALA A 173 8.78 11.94 -5.40
CA ALA A 173 9.30 10.70 -4.86
C ALA A 173 9.86 9.78 -5.96
N GLU A 174 9.19 9.68 -7.11
CA GLU A 174 9.65 8.92 -8.28
C GLU A 174 10.95 9.50 -8.83
N ILE A 175 10.99 10.80 -9.11
CA ILE A 175 12.16 11.50 -9.66
C ILE A 175 13.38 11.38 -8.74
N ASN A 176 13.17 11.55 -7.44
CA ASN A 176 14.24 11.52 -6.45
C ASN A 176 14.54 10.11 -5.93
N GLN A 177 13.88 9.08 -6.47
CA GLN A 177 14.07 7.70 -6.04
C GLN A 177 13.94 7.61 -4.51
N ARG A 178 12.76 7.92 -3.98
CA ARG A 178 12.49 7.80 -2.54
C ARG A 178 11.63 6.58 -2.27
N GLY A 179 11.86 5.92 -1.14
CA GLY A 179 11.02 4.82 -0.71
C GLY A 179 10.93 3.69 -1.76
N ILE A 180 9.70 3.24 -2.04
CA ILE A 180 9.38 2.26 -3.10
C ILE A 180 9.87 2.65 -4.49
N TRP A 181 10.30 3.90 -4.72
CA TRP A 181 10.83 4.37 -6.00
C TRP A 181 12.36 4.25 -6.12
N GLN A 182 13.08 3.96 -5.03
CA GLN A 182 14.50 3.53 -5.09
C GLN A 182 14.68 2.25 -5.88
N GLU A 183 13.60 1.50 -5.92
CA GLU A 183 13.44 0.28 -6.67
C GLU A 183 13.19 0.57 -8.15
N ILE A 184 13.91 1.53 -8.77
CA ILE A 184 13.90 1.73 -10.25
C ILE A 184 14.16 0.39 -10.98
N GLN A 185 14.91 -0.50 -10.34
CA GLN A 185 15.23 -1.85 -10.82
C GLN A 185 14.50 -2.96 -10.08
N SER A 186 13.73 -2.66 -9.03
CA SER A 186 13.05 -3.70 -8.27
C SER A 186 11.60 -3.77 -8.72
N GLU A 187 11.20 -5.00 -8.93
CA GLU A 187 9.95 -5.50 -9.44
C GLU A 187 8.78 -5.21 -8.47
N PHE A 188 8.71 -3.99 -7.93
CA PHE A 188 7.68 -3.55 -7.02
C PHE A 188 6.36 -3.44 -7.77
N ILE A 189 5.38 -4.25 -7.35
CA ILE A 189 4.00 -4.14 -7.80
C ILE A 189 3.22 -3.31 -6.79
N SER A 190 2.22 -2.57 -7.24
CA SER A 190 1.37 -1.78 -6.37
C SER A 190 0.68 -2.63 -5.29
N PRO A 191 0.37 -2.08 -4.11
CA PRO A 191 -0.12 -2.90 -3.00
C PRO A 191 -1.48 -3.58 -3.30
N TRP A 192 -2.34 -2.94 -4.10
CA TRP A 192 -3.58 -3.56 -4.59
C TRP A 192 -3.35 -4.79 -5.48
N LEU A 193 -2.35 -4.76 -6.37
CA LEU A 193 -1.96 -5.92 -7.18
C LEU A 193 -1.38 -7.02 -6.28
N PHE A 194 -0.49 -6.65 -5.36
CA PHE A 194 0.09 -7.60 -4.41
C PHE A 194 -0.97 -8.30 -3.56
N ARG A 195 -1.95 -7.56 -3.02
CA ARG A 195 -3.06 -8.15 -2.27
C ARG A 195 -3.89 -9.13 -3.11
N SER A 196 -4.16 -8.79 -4.37
CA SER A 196 -4.87 -9.68 -5.29
C SER A 196 -4.08 -10.98 -5.51
N LEU A 197 -2.78 -10.86 -5.80
CA LEU A 197 -1.86 -11.99 -5.98
C LEU A 197 -1.80 -12.87 -4.73
N LYS A 198 -1.54 -12.27 -3.55
CA LYS A 198 -1.48 -12.97 -2.26
C LYS A 198 -2.76 -13.75 -1.98
N LYS A 199 -3.93 -13.21 -2.32
CA LYS A 199 -5.22 -13.91 -2.20
C LYS A 199 -5.30 -15.13 -3.12
N LYS A 200 -4.82 -15.03 -4.36
CA LYS A 200 -4.80 -16.14 -5.32
C LYS A 200 -3.82 -17.24 -4.90
N GLN A 201 -2.60 -16.88 -4.54
CA GLN A 201 -1.62 -17.83 -3.99
C GLN A 201 -2.15 -18.56 -2.76
N LYS A 202 -2.84 -17.85 -1.85
CA LYS A 202 -3.49 -18.46 -0.68
C LYS A 202 -4.57 -19.47 -1.06
N ASN A 203 -5.38 -19.17 -2.06
CA ASN A 203 -6.40 -20.10 -2.54
C ASN A 203 -5.76 -21.34 -3.18
N PHE A 204 -4.78 -21.14 -4.05
CA PHE A 204 -4.02 -22.24 -4.66
C PHE A 204 -3.41 -23.17 -3.61
N LEU A 205 -2.70 -22.62 -2.61
CA LEU A 205 -2.14 -23.39 -1.49
C LEU A 205 -3.21 -24.12 -0.69
N LYS A 206 -4.39 -23.52 -0.49
CA LYS A 206 -5.52 -24.16 0.17
C LYS A 206 -6.02 -25.38 -0.61
N ASP A 207 -6.05 -25.29 -1.94
CA ASP A 207 -6.53 -26.38 -2.80
C ASP A 207 -5.51 -27.53 -2.86
N ILE A 208 -4.23 -27.26 -3.10
CA ILE A 208 -3.20 -28.31 -3.05
C ILE A 208 -3.00 -28.88 -1.64
N SER A 209 -3.31 -28.11 -0.59
CA SER A 209 -3.34 -28.64 0.79
C SER A 209 -4.46 -29.67 1.01
N LYS A 210 -5.56 -29.62 0.25
CA LYS A 210 -6.61 -30.65 0.31
C LYS A 210 -6.12 -31.94 -0.36
N GLU A 211 -5.44 -31.83 -1.49
CA GLU A 211 -4.83 -32.99 -2.16
C GLU A 211 -3.81 -33.70 -1.25
N LEU A 212 -2.97 -32.92 -0.56
CA LEU A 212 -2.00 -33.44 0.40
C LEU A 212 -2.70 -34.20 1.54
N LYS A 213 -3.75 -33.60 2.12
CA LYS A 213 -4.54 -34.24 3.20
C LYS A 213 -5.29 -35.50 2.74
N ALA A 214 -5.66 -35.56 1.47
CA ALA A 214 -6.27 -36.74 0.85
C ALA A 214 -5.24 -37.83 0.50
N GLY A 215 -3.93 -37.59 0.69
CA GLY A 215 -2.86 -38.50 0.30
C GLY A 215 -2.69 -38.62 -1.21
N SER A 216 -3.26 -37.70 -2.00
CA SER A 216 -3.15 -37.70 -3.47
C SER A 216 -1.81 -37.14 -3.97
N ILE A 217 -1.13 -36.37 -3.13
CA ILE A 217 0.22 -35.88 -3.36
C ILE A 217 1.04 -36.01 -2.07
N THR A 218 2.34 -36.10 -2.22
CA THR A 218 3.34 -36.03 -1.16
C THR A 218 3.65 -34.58 -0.76
N GLU A 219 4.32 -34.39 0.37
CA GLU A 219 4.79 -33.06 0.80
C GLU A 219 5.79 -32.47 -0.20
N ALA A 220 6.66 -33.30 -0.80
CA ALA A 220 7.59 -32.86 -1.83
C ALA A 220 6.86 -32.37 -3.10
N GLU A 221 5.80 -33.06 -3.52
CA GLU A 221 4.98 -32.64 -4.66
C GLU A 221 4.17 -31.37 -4.36
N PHE A 222 3.68 -31.22 -3.12
CA PHE A 222 3.03 -29.98 -2.67
C PHE A 222 3.97 -28.79 -2.81
N GLU A 223 5.21 -28.93 -2.33
CA GLU A 223 6.22 -27.88 -2.41
C GLU A 223 6.62 -27.58 -3.86
N ALA A 224 6.91 -28.61 -4.65
CA ALA A 224 7.29 -28.48 -6.05
C ALA A 224 6.21 -27.80 -6.90
N LYS A 225 4.92 -28.11 -6.66
CA LYS A 225 3.80 -27.45 -7.34
C LYS A 225 3.77 -25.94 -7.05
N PHE A 226 4.03 -25.52 -5.82
CA PHE A 226 4.06 -24.11 -5.48
C PHE A 226 5.29 -23.40 -6.03
N GLU A 227 6.47 -24.02 -5.91
CA GLU A 227 7.72 -23.49 -6.46
C GLU A 227 7.63 -23.26 -7.97
N LEU A 228 7.07 -24.22 -8.72
CA LEU A 228 6.84 -24.06 -10.16
C LEU A 228 5.99 -22.83 -10.47
N LYS A 229 4.93 -22.58 -9.68
CA LYS A 229 4.10 -21.38 -9.85
C LYS A 229 4.85 -20.10 -9.53
N LEU A 230 5.73 -20.11 -8.53
CA LEU A 230 6.60 -18.96 -8.23
C LEU A 230 7.58 -18.68 -9.38
N GLN A 231 8.18 -19.70 -9.97
CA GLN A 231 9.08 -19.53 -11.13
C GLN A 231 8.34 -18.92 -12.33
N GLN A 232 7.13 -19.41 -12.62
CA GLN A 232 6.26 -18.84 -13.66
C GLN A 232 5.88 -17.38 -13.36
N GLN A 233 5.56 -17.06 -12.10
CA GLN A 233 5.28 -15.70 -11.66
C GLN A 233 6.46 -14.77 -11.93
N THR A 234 7.66 -15.17 -11.51
CA THR A 234 8.88 -14.37 -11.72
C THR A 234 9.14 -14.12 -13.20
N GLN A 235 8.94 -15.14 -14.05
CA GLN A 235 9.11 -14.97 -15.50
C GLN A 235 8.12 -13.97 -16.10
N VAL A 236 6.84 -14.04 -15.71
CA VAL A 236 5.80 -13.11 -16.15
C VAL A 236 6.17 -11.69 -15.74
N LEU A 237 6.49 -11.48 -14.46
CA LEU A 237 6.79 -10.15 -13.94
C LEU A 237 8.05 -9.56 -14.57
N SER A 238 9.14 -10.34 -14.66
CA SER A 238 10.37 -9.90 -15.30
C SER A 238 10.13 -9.41 -16.73
N THR A 239 9.29 -10.12 -17.49
CA THR A 239 8.91 -9.72 -18.85
C THR A 239 8.14 -8.39 -18.85
N LEU A 240 7.13 -8.26 -17.98
CA LEU A 240 6.31 -7.05 -17.90
C LEU A 240 7.10 -5.83 -17.41
N PHE A 241 8.04 -6.01 -16.48
CA PHE A 241 8.92 -4.95 -16.00
C PHE A 241 9.88 -4.48 -17.09
N GLU A 242 10.44 -5.38 -17.89
CA GLU A 242 11.26 -5.00 -19.04
C GLU A 242 10.42 -4.28 -20.12
N GLU A 243 9.17 -4.69 -20.37
CA GLU A 243 8.28 -3.93 -21.25
C GLU A 243 8.03 -2.51 -20.71
N LEU A 244 7.77 -2.37 -19.42
CA LEU A 244 7.51 -1.06 -18.78
C LEU A 244 8.75 -0.17 -18.82
N LYS A 245 9.93 -0.72 -18.48
CA LYS A 245 11.21 0.00 -18.43
C LYS A 245 11.69 0.49 -19.79
N ASN A 246 11.37 -0.26 -20.85
CA ASN A 246 11.68 0.12 -22.23
C ASN A 246 10.58 0.97 -22.88
N ASP A 247 9.66 1.53 -22.07
CA ASP A 247 8.52 2.36 -22.51
C ASP A 247 7.62 1.67 -23.56
N LEU A 248 7.62 0.33 -23.62
CA LEU A 248 6.77 -0.46 -24.54
C LEU A 248 5.32 -0.51 -24.06
N ILE A 249 5.11 -0.41 -22.75
CA ILE A 249 3.79 -0.30 -22.12
C ILE A 249 3.79 0.82 -21.10
N THR A 250 2.62 1.41 -20.88
CA THR A 250 2.42 2.43 -19.83
C THR A 250 2.20 1.77 -18.47
N GLN A 251 2.37 2.52 -17.38
CA GLN A 251 2.08 2.03 -16.02
C GLN A 251 0.65 1.45 -15.89
N PRO A 252 -0.43 2.10 -16.36
CA PRO A 252 -1.76 1.48 -16.31
C PRO A 252 -1.84 0.16 -17.09
N LYS A 253 -1.20 0.09 -18.27
CA LYS A 253 -1.19 -1.14 -19.07
C LYS A 253 -0.39 -2.26 -18.43
N PHE A 254 0.70 -1.94 -17.74
CA PHE A 254 1.46 -2.86 -16.91
C PHE A 254 0.59 -3.45 -15.80
N GLU A 255 -0.17 -2.61 -15.09
CA GLU A 255 -1.03 -3.08 -14.00
C GLU A 255 -2.17 -3.97 -14.50
N ASP A 256 -2.80 -3.62 -15.62
CA ASP A 256 -3.82 -4.44 -16.28
C ASP A 256 -3.28 -5.82 -16.67
N LYS A 257 -2.11 -5.86 -17.33
CA LYS A 257 -1.45 -7.11 -17.72
C LYS A 257 -1.05 -7.94 -16.50
N CYS A 258 -0.47 -7.32 -15.46
CA CYS A 258 -0.17 -8.02 -14.20
C CYS A 258 -1.43 -8.66 -13.62
N LYS A 259 -2.54 -7.90 -13.58
CA LYS A 259 -3.80 -8.41 -13.06
C LYS A 259 -4.33 -9.58 -13.87
N GLU A 260 -4.25 -9.54 -15.20
CA GLU A 260 -4.68 -10.63 -16.08
C GLU A 260 -3.81 -11.88 -15.91
N GLU A 261 -2.51 -11.76 -16.13
CA GLU A 261 -1.57 -12.88 -16.16
C GLU A 261 -1.44 -13.57 -14.79
N LEU A 262 -1.32 -12.79 -13.71
CA LEU A 262 -1.19 -13.33 -12.36
C LEU A 262 -2.49 -13.96 -11.85
N ASN A 263 -3.65 -13.47 -12.30
CA ASN A 263 -4.93 -14.09 -11.96
C ASN A 263 -5.09 -15.48 -12.59
N ASN A 264 -4.58 -15.67 -13.80
CA ASN A 264 -4.61 -16.94 -14.51
C ASN A 264 -3.57 -17.94 -13.97
N LEU A 265 -2.45 -17.43 -13.48
CA LEU A 265 -1.35 -18.28 -13.01
C LEU A 265 -1.73 -19.16 -11.82
N PHE A 266 -2.49 -18.63 -10.87
CA PHE A 266 -2.94 -19.31 -9.65
C PHE A 266 -4.46 -19.63 -9.68
N ALA A 267 -5.05 -19.67 -10.87
CA ALA A 267 -6.44 -20.09 -11.08
C ALA A 267 -6.62 -21.61 -10.96
#